data_AF-A0A918PG95-F1
#
_entry.id   AF-A0A918PG95-F1
#
_cell.length_a   1.000
_cell.length_b   1.000
_cell.length_c   1.000
_cell.angle_alpha   90.00
_cell.angle_beta   90.00
_cell.angle_gamma   90.00
#
_symmetry.space_group_name_H-M   'P 1'
#
loop_
_entity.id
_entity.type
_entity.pdbx_description
1 polymer ?
#
loop_
_entity_poly.entity_id
_entity_poly.type
_entity_poly.pdbx_seq_one_letter_code
_entity_poly.pdbx_strand_id
1 'polypeptide(L)'
;MIGGGAGQTLLSRLSGAARSVWAKHDRDSDGWMPLWRHMEDSAAVAGLLWDEWLPASARRVVAGALPNDEANGHALVVWLAAVHDIGKATPAFACQVEQLADVMRAAGLGMRSRQAMGSDRRFAPHGLADQVLLGEWLEGGAAGRRGRRASSQSWWAGITECRRTTVRSRRSSSMSSCCGRQAESADCGGRCKRNCSMRARSGSGCASGWRSGKE
;
A
#
# COMPACT_ATOMS: atom_id res chain seq x y z
N MET A 1 -23.54 -26.10 -16.18
CA MET A 1 -23.24 -24.97 -17.07
C MET A 1 -22.85 -23.79 -16.19
N ILE A 2 -21.56 -23.56 -15.97
CA ILE A 2 -21.05 -22.49 -15.08
C ILE A 2 -20.29 -21.48 -15.93
N GLY A 3 -20.56 -20.18 -15.69
CA GLY A 3 -19.59 -19.10 -15.92
C GLY A 3 -19.72 -18.36 -17.25
N GLY A 4 -20.33 -17.16 -17.24
CA GLY A 4 -20.31 -16.25 -18.39
C GLY A 4 -20.91 -14.86 -18.17
N GLY A 5 -21.59 -14.63 -17.04
CA GLY A 5 -22.34 -13.39 -16.79
C GLY A 5 -21.56 -12.25 -16.11
N ALA A 6 -20.61 -12.53 -15.22
CA ALA A 6 -20.06 -11.51 -14.32
C ALA A 6 -19.27 -10.41 -15.06
N GLY A 7 -18.33 -10.78 -15.95
CA GLY A 7 -17.46 -9.82 -16.65
C GLY A 7 -18.19 -8.88 -17.61
N GLN A 8 -19.33 -9.29 -18.17
CA GLN A 8 -20.16 -8.43 -19.03
C GLN A 8 -20.93 -7.36 -18.21
N THR A 9 -21.17 -7.61 -16.92
CA THR A 9 -21.88 -6.66 -16.03
C THR A 9 -20.97 -5.57 -15.46
N LEU A 10 -19.70 -5.88 -15.15
CA LEU A 10 -18.78 -4.89 -14.63
C LEU A 10 -18.35 -3.92 -15.74
N LEU A 11 -17.94 -4.46 -16.89
CA LEU A 11 -17.47 -3.66 -18.01
C LEU A 11 -18.52 -2.64 -18.50
N SER A 12 -19.80 -3.01 -18.49
CA SER A 12 -20.92 -2.14 -18.88
C SER A 12 -21.23 -1.05 -17.85
N ARG A 13 -20.84 -1.22 -16.58
CA ARG A 13 -21.00 -0.23 -15.50
C ARG A 13 -19.84 0.77 -15.43
N LEU A 14 -18.72 0.47 -16.07
CA LEU A 14 -17.53 1.33 -16.04
C LEU A 14 -17.59 2.41 -17.13
N SER A 15 -17.26 3.64 -16.74
CA SER A 15 -17.10 4.74 -17.70
C SER A 15 -15.96 4.46 -18.69
N GLY A 16 -15.96 5.12 -19.85
CA GLY A 16 -14.83 5.03 -20.80
C GLY A 16 -13.50 5.40 -20.14
N ALA A 17 -13.51 6.43 -19.31
CA ALA A 17 -12.36 6.85 -18.50
C ALA A 17 -11.86 5.74 -17.57
N ALA A 18 -12.75 5.09 -16.80
CA ALA A 18 -12.36 3.99 -15.91
C ALA A 18 -11.80 2.78 -16.68
N ARG A 19 -12.33 2.50 -17.87
CA ARG A 19 -11.84 1.42 -18.75
C ARG A 19 -10.47 1.71 -19.36
N SER A 20 -10.07 2.98 -19.46
CA SER A 20 -8.78 3.41 -20.03
C SER A 20 -7.59 3.27 -19.08
N VAL A 21 -7.83 3.09 -17.77
CA VAL A 21 -6.75 3.03 -16.77
C VAL A 21 -5.97 1.74 -16.94
N TRP A 22 -4.64 1.81 -17.06
CA TRP A 22 -3.77 0.65 -17.21
C TRP A 22 -3.19 0.18 -15.87
N ALA A 23 -2.84 -1.11 -15.77
CA ALA A 23 -2.23 -1.67 -14.56
C ALA A 23 -0.98 -2.51 -14.78
N LYS A 24 -0.87 -3.19 -15.93
CA LYS A 24 0.30 -3.95 -16.35
C LYS A 24 0.66 -3.55 -17.77
N HIS A 25 1.95 -3.54 -18.07
CA HIS A 25 2.50 -3.25 -19.39
C HIS A 25 3.64 -4.24 -19.64
N ASP A 26 3.55 -4.94 -20.76
CA ASP A 26 4.62 -5.77 -21.28
C ASP A 26 5.50 -4.93 -22.20
N ARG A 27 6.80 -4.90 -21.92
CA ARG A 27 7.77 -4.07 -22.65
C ARG A 27 8.21 -4.70 -23.96
N ASP A 28 8.02 -6.01 -24.12
CA ASP A 28 8.51 -6.73 -25.29
C ASP A 28 7.45 -6.78 -26.40
N SER A 29 6.16 -6.86 -26.03
CA SER A 29 5.04 -6.88 -26.98
C SER A 29 4.26 -5.57 -27.09
N ASP A 30 4.60 -4.55 -26.29
CA ASP A 30 3.80 -3.34 -26.05
C ASP A 30 2.34 -3.63 -25.60
N GLY A 31 2.07 -4.87 -25.17
CA GLY A 31 0.78 -5.29 -24.64
C GLY A 31 0.51 -4.67 -23.26
N TRP A 32 -0.76 -4.46 -22.93
CA TRP A 32 -1.13 -3.95 -21.61
C TRP A 32 -2.46 -4.52 -21.12
N MET A 33 -2.64 -4.51 -19.79
CA MET A 33 -3.86 -4.95 -19.14
C MET A 33 -4.54 -3.79 -18.42
N PRO A 34 -5.87 -3.59 -18.61
CA PRO A 34 -6.60 -2.55 -17.92
C PRO A 34 -6.75 -2.85 -16.43
N LEU A 35 -6.76 -1.79 -15.62
CA LEU A 35 -6.79 -1.86 -14.17
C LEU A 35 -8.03 -2.57 -13.63
N TRP A 36 -9.20 -2.30 -14.20
CA TRP A 36 -10.44 -2.97 -13.76
C TRP A 36 -10.37 -4.49 -13.90
N ARG A 37 -9.75 -4.99 -14.98
CA ARG A 37 -9.56 -6.44 -15.19
C ARG A 37 -8.59 -7.00 -14.17
N HIS A 38 -7.46 -6.31 -13.95
CA HIS A 38 -6.50 -6.73 -12.92
C HIS A 38 -7.14 -6.85 -11.54
N MET A 39 -7.97 -5.86 -11.17
CA MET A 39 -8.67 -5.82 -9.89
C MET A 39 -9.75 -6.90 -9.79
N GLU A 40 -10.51 -7.15 -10.87
CA GLU A 40 -11.50 -8.24 -10.93
C GLU A 40 -10.81 -9.61 -10.78
N ASP A 41 -9.70 -9.83 -11.49
CA ASP A 41 -8.91 -11.06 -11.39
C ASP A 41 -8.36 -11.25 -9.97
N SER A 42 -7.83 -10.20 -9.34
CA SER A 42 -7.37 -10.25 -7.94
C SER A 42 -8.49 -10.57 -6.96
N ALA A 43 -9.67 -9.99 -7.16
CA ALA A 43 -10.84 -10.28 -6.33
C ALA A 43 -11.28 -11.75 -6.46
N ALA A 44 -11.33 -12.27 -7.69
CA ALA A 44 -11.69 -13.66 -7.95
C ALA A 44 -10.68 -14.64 -7.31
N VAL A 45 -9.38 -14.38 -7.47
CA VAL A 45 -8.33 -15.18 -6.83
C VAL A 45 -8.42 -15.11 -5.32
N ALA A 46 -8.70 -13.94 -4.73
CA ALA A 46 -8.87 -13.81 -3.29
C ALA A 46 -10.05 -14.63 -2.75
N GLY A 47 -11.17 -14.69 -3.49
CA GLY A 47 -12.30 -15.55 -3.15
C GLY A 47 -11.91 -17.03 -3.18
N LEU A 48 -11.26 -17.49 -4.25
CA LEU A 48 -10.76 -18.87 -4.35
C LEU A 48 -9.77 -19.22 -3.23
N LEU A 49 -8.87 -18.30 -2.88
CA LEU A 49 -7.94 -18.50 -1.77
C LEU A 49 -8.66 -18.61 -0.43
N TRP A 50 -9.71 -17.81 -0.21
CA TRP A 50 -10.50 -17.90 1.00
C TRP A 50 -11.27 -19.22 1.11
N ASP A 51 -11.93 -19.62 0.03
CA ASP A 51 -12.82 -20.78 0.00
C ASP A 51 -12.04 -22.11 0.01
N GLU A 52 -10.98 -22.21 -0.80
CA GLU A 52 -10.33 -23.48 -1.14
C GLU A 52 -8.96 -23.68 -0.49
N TRP A 53 -8.29 -22.59 -0.05
CA TRP A 53 -6.91 -22.67 0.44
C TRP A 53 -6.74 -22.25 1.91
N LEU A 54 -7.50 -21.26 2.37
CA LEU A 54 -7.28 -20.65 3.67
C LEU A 54 -7.79 -21.55 4.82
N PRO A 55 -6.92 -21.92 5.79
CA PRO A 55 -7.33 -22.75 6.93
C PRO A 55 -8.43 -22.09 7.77
N ALA A 56 -9.34 -22.91 8.31
CA ALA A 56 -10.46 -22.43 9.13
C ALA A 56 -10.02 -21.60 10.36
N SER A 57 -8.83 -21.84 10.91
CA SER A 57 -8.27 -21.00 11.98
C SER A 57 -7.97 -19.58 11.51
N ALA A 58 -7.37 -19.41 10.32
CA ALA A 58 -7.09 -18.09 9.75
C ALA A 58 -8.36 -17.36 9.35
N ARG A 59 -9.34 -18.07 8.74
CA ARG A 59 -10.67 -17.51 8.47
C ARG A 59 -11.33 -16.97 9.73
N ARG A 60 -11.31 -17.73 10.83
CA ARG A 60 -11.85 -17.28 12.14
C ARG A 60 -11.17 -16.04 12.69
N VAL A 61 -9.86 -15.88 12.51
CA VAL A 61 -9.14 -14.66 12.95
C VAL A 61 -9.63 -13.42 12.18
N VAL A 62 -9.81 -13.54 10.86
CA VAL A 62 -10.29 -12.42 10.02
C VAL A 62 -11.77 -12.15 10.29
N ALA A 63 -12.59 -13.19 10.28
CA ALA A 63 -14.04 -13.14 10.45
C ALA A 63 -14.46 -12.68 11.84
N GLY A 64 -13.78 -13.15 12.89
CA GLY A 64 -14.17 -12.89 14.29
C GLY A 64 -14.07 -11.43 14.73
N ALA A 65 -13.47 -10.56 13.91
CA ALA A 65 -13.44 -9.12 14.13
C ALA A 65 -14.63 -8.37 13.49
N LEU A 66 -15.50 -9.07 12.75
CA LEU A 66 -16.57 -8.49 11.94
C LEU A 66 -17.94 -9.01 12.40
N PRO A 67 -19.03 -8.22 12.26
CA PRO A 67 -20.38 -8.75 12.42
C PRO A 67 -20.66 -9.80 11.33
N ASN A 68 -21.57 -10.75 11.55
CA ASN A 68 -21.87 -11.84 10.60
C ASN A 68 -20.62 -12.64 10.15
N ASP A 69 -19.63 -12.70 11.05
CA ASP A 69 -18.35 -13.40 11.02
C ASP A 69 -17.83 -13.74 9.61
N GLU A 70 -18.10 -14.96 9.14
CA GLU A 70 -17.41 -15.55 7.99
C GLU A 70 -17.81 -14.93 6.65
N ALA A 71 -19.08 -14.60 6.46
CA ALA A 71 -19.56 -14.00 5.22
C ALA A 71 -18.97 -12.59 5.03
N ASN A 72 -18.90 -11.81 6.11
CA ASN A 72 -18.28 -10.49 6.08
C ASN A 72 -16.75 -10.57 6.01
N GLY A 73 -16.13 -11.58 6.60
CA GLY A 73 -14.70 -11.87 6.42
C GLY A 73 -14.34 -12.12 4.96
N HIS A 74 -15.08 -13.02 4.29
CA HIS A 74 -14.93 -13.29 2.87
C HIS A 74 -15.13 -12.02 2.03
N ALA A 75 -16.24 -11.31 2.24
CA ALA A 75 -16.56 -10.10 1.51
C ALA A 75 -15.48 -9.02 1.67
N LEU A 76 -14.95 -8.84 2.89
CA LEU A 76 -13.89 -7.89 3.17
C LEU A 76 -12.60 -8.25 2.43
N VAL A 77 -12.17 -9.52 2.48
CA VAL A 77 -10.95 -9.98 1.81
C VAL A 77 -11.04 -9.80 0.30
N VAL A 78 -12.16 -10.22 -0.30
CA VAL A 78 -12.42 -10.04 -1.73
C VAL A 78 -12.44 -8.56 -2.09
N TRP A 79 -13.10 -7.72 -1.29
CA TRP A 79 -13.15 -6.27 -1.53
C TRP A 79 -11.77 -5.62 -1.44
N LEU A 80 -10.98 -5.95 -0.41
CA LEU A 80 -9.61 -5.43 -0.26
C LEU A 80 -8.73 -5.80 -1.46
N ALA A 81 -8.81 -7.04 -1.93
CA ALA A 81 -8.11 -7.48 -3.14
C ALA A 81 -8.61 -6.74 -4.40
N ALA A 82 -9.91 -6.47 -4.50
CA ALA A 82 -10.52 -5.74 -5.60
C ALA A 82 -10.11 -4.27 -5.66
N VAL A 83 -9.62 -3.68 -4.58
CA VAL A 83 -9.25 -2.25 -4.53
C VAL A 83 -7.77 -2.00 -4.26
N HIS A 84 -6.96 -3.06 -4.14
CA HIS A 84 -5.56 -2.97 -3.68
C HIS A 84 -4.64 -2.09 -4.55
N ASP A 85 -5.06 -1.82 -5.79
CA ASP A 85 -4.27 -1.17 -6.84
C ASP A 85 -4.98 0.09 -7.40
N ILE A 86 -5.99 0.63 -6.70
CA ILE A 86 -6.75 1.83 -7.10
C ILE A 86 -5.86 3.06 -7.30
N GLY A 87 -4.73 3.15 -6.60
CA GLY A 87 -3.67 4.15 -6.66
C GLY A 87 -2.91 4.13 -7.99
N LYS A 88 -3.09 3.10 -8.82
CA LYS A 88 -2.66 3.13 -10.22
C LYS A 88 -3.46 4.11 -11.07
N ALA A 89 -4.68 4.45 -10.65
CA ALA A 89 -5.48 5.52 -11.26
C ALA A 89 -4.98 6.94 -10.89
N THR A 90 -3.67 7.11 -10.65
CA THR A 90 -3.05 8.39 -10.33
C THR A 90 -2.03 8.79 -11.40
N PRO A 91 -1.78 10.11 -11.60
CA PRO A 91 -0.79 10.55 -12.57
C PRO A 91 0.63 10.05 -12.29
N ALA A 92 1.00 9.84 -11.01
CA ALA A 92 2.33 9.33 -10.65
C ALA A 92 2.58 7.90 -11.14
N PHE A 93 1.52 7.08 -11.20
CA PHE A 93 1.60 5.76 -11.80
C PHE A 93 1.46 5.84 -13.32
N ALA A 94 0.45 6.54 -13.82
CA ALA A 94 0.14 6.59 -15.25
C ALA A 94 1.34 6.99 -16.12
N CYS A 95 2.08 8.04 -15.73
CA CYS A 95 3.24 8.54 -16.49
C CYS A 95 4.49 7.62 -16.46
N GLN A 96 4.41 6.44 -15.85
CA GLN A 96 5.47 5.44 -15.96
C GLN A 96 5.61 4.91 -17.39
N VAL A 97 4.50 4.85 -18.13
CA VAL A 97 4.42 4.54 -19.56
C VAL A 97 3.61 5.66 -20.21
N GLU A 98 4.29 6.61 -20.86
CA GLU A 98 3.66 7.85 -21.32
C GLU A 98 2.58 7.58 -22.37
N GLN A 99 2.79 6.61 -23.27
CA GLN A 99 1.82 6.21 -24.29
C GLN A 99 0.50 5.71 -23.69
N LEU A 100 0.55 5.02 -22.55
CA LEU A 100 -0.66 4.59 -21.85
C LEU A 100 -1.29 5.73 -21.04
N ALA A 101 -0.47 6.67 -20.55
CA ALA A 101 -0.98 7.92 -19.99
C ALA A 101 -1.70 8.78 -21.05
N ASP A 102 -1.23 8.79 -22.29
CA ASP A 102 -1.91 9.43 -23.43
C ASP A 102 -3.32 8.87 -23.63
N VAL A 103 -3.48 7.55 -23.61
CA VAL A 103 -4.80 6.88 -23.73
C VAL A 103 -5.73 7.33 -22.60
N MET A 104 -5.22 7.39 -21.36
CA MET A 104 -5.98 7.88 -20.22
C MET A 104 -6.38 9.36 -20.37
N ARG A 105 -5.48 10.20 -20.89
CA ARG A 105 -5.76 11.62 -21.18
C ARG A 105 -6.80 11.78 -22.26
N ALA A 106 -6.72 10.99 -23.34
CA ALA A 106 -7.72 10.98 -24.41
C ALA A 106 -9.11 10.59 -23.90
N ALA A 107 -9.18 9.77 -22.85
CA ALA A 107 -10.42 9.43 -22.16
C ALA A 107 -10.88 10.48 -21.12
N GLY A 108 -10.21 11.63 -21.04
CA GLY A 108 -10.57 12.77 -20.19
C GLY A 108 -9.98 12.76 -18.78
N LEU A 109 -8.99 11.90 -18.49
CA LEU A 109 -8.32 11.85 -17.18
C LEU A 109 -7.18 12.87 -17.11
N GLY A 110 -7.07 13.58 -15.97
CA GLY A 110 -6.03 14.58 -15.70
C GLY A 110 -4.66 13.98 -15.39
N MET A 111 -4.09 13.21 -16.31
CA MET A 111 -2.81 12.51 -16.15
C MET A 111 -1.65 13.40 -16.60
N ARG A 112 -0.99 14.06 -15.63
CA ARG A 112 0.23 14.85 -15.87
C ARG A 112 1.32 13.97 -16.50
N SER A 113 2.06 14.52 -17.47
CA SER A 113 3.18 13.84 -18.10
C SER A 113 4.32 13.58 -17.12
N ARG A 114 5.20 12.64 -17.47
CA ARG A 114 6.37 12.33 -16.66
C ARG A 114 7.26 13.55 -16.41
N GLN A 115 7.44 14.39 -17.42
CA GLN A 115 8.23 15.62 -17.34
C GLN A 115 7.58 16.61 -16.37
N ALA A 116 6.26 16.82 -16.49
CA ALA A 116 5.52 17.73 -15.60
C ALA A 116 5.49 17.23 -14.15
N MET A 117 5.56 15.92 -13.92
CA MET A 117 5.64 15.31 -12.59
C MET A 117 7.03 15.40 -11.96
N GLY A 118 8.09 15.50 -12.76
CA GLY A 118 9.47 15.67 -12.30
C GLY A 118 9.88 14.69 -11.20
N SER A 119 10.58 15.20 -10.18
CA SER A 119 11.00 14.40 -9.02
C SER A 119 9.84 14.01 -8.10
N ASP A 120 8.70 14.68 -8.18
CA ASP A 120 7.61 14.53 -7.22
C ASP A 120 6.89 13.19 -7.34
N ARG A 121 6.96 12.56 -8.53
CA ARG A 121 6.45 11.22 -8.80
C ARG A 121 6.86 10.19 -7.75
N ARG A 122 8.09 10.28 -7.23
CA ARG A 122 8.64 9.32 -6.26
C ARG A 122 7.94 9.36 -4.90
N PHE A 123 7.18 10.41 -4.60
CA PHE A 123 6.47 10.56 -3.34
C PHE A 123 5.11 9.87 -3.34
N ALA A 124 4.61 9.43 -4.50
CA ALA A 124 3.34 8.74 -4.64
C ALA A 124 3.51 7.37 -5.33
N PRO A 125 4.22 6.40 -4.70
CA PRO A 125 4.10 5.01 -5.14
C PRO A 125 2.63 4.58 -5.02
N HIS A 126 2.14 3.75 -5.96
CA HIS A 126 0.71 3.41 -6.03
C HIS A 126 0.19 2.88 -4.70
N GLY A 127 0.87 1.96 -4.02
CA GLY A 127 0.45 1.46 -2.70
C GLY A 127 0.28 2.52 -1.59
N LEU A 128 1.03 3.62 -1.63
CA LEU A 128 0.78 4.74 -0.71
C LEU A 128 -0.41 5.59 -1.17
N ALA A 129 -0.51 5.80 -2.49
CA ALA A 129 -1.65 6.49 -3.06
C ALA A 129 -2.95 5.72 -2.78
N ASP A 130 -2.95 4.38 -2.87
CA ASP A 130 -4.03 3.46 -2.51
C ASP A 130 -4.55 3.73 -1.10
N GLN A 131 -3.66 3.73 -0.11
CA GLN A 131 -4.00 3.96 1.28
C GLN A 131 -4.67 5.33 1.51
N VAL A 132 -4.10 6.39 0.93
CA VAL A 132 -4.63 7.76 1.08
C VAL A 132 -6.00 7.86 0.39
N LEU A 133 -6.10 7.33 -0.82
CA LEU A 133 -7.32 7.26 -1.62
C LEU A 133 -8.48 6.61 -0.89
N LEU A 134 -8.24 5.39 -0.42
CA LEU A 134 -9.23 4.59 0.25
C LEU A 134 -9.60 5.22 1.59
N GLY A 135 -8.61 5.74 2.34
CA GLY A 135 -8.86 6.48 3.58
C GLY A 135 -9.79 7.66 3.37
N GLU A 136 -9.45 8.57 2.45
CA GLU A 136 -10.28 9.74 2.15
C GLU A 136 -11.67 9.35 1.64
N TRP A 137 -11.77 8.32 0.79
CA TRP A 137 -13.05 7.86 0.27
C TRP A 137 -13.93 7.22 1.35
N LEU A 138 -13.35 6.41 2.25
CA LEU A 138 -14.07 5.77 3.35
C LEU A 138 -14.55 6.81 4.37
N GLU A 139 -13.68 7.75 4.75
CA GLU A 139 -14.00 8.85 5.68
C GLU A 139 -15.02 9.82 5.09
N GLY A 140 -14.87 10.15 3.80
CA GLY A 140 -15.83 10.96 3.05
C GLY A 140 -17.15 10.24 2.77
N GLY A 141 -17.13 8.90 2.75
CA GLY A 141 -18.27 8.03 2.49
C GLY A 141 -19.16 7.77 3.71
N ALA A 142 -18.59 7.76 4.92
CA ALA A 142 -19.38 7.75 6.16
C ALA A 142 -20.22 9.04 6.33
N ALA A 143 -19.81 10.13 5.69
CA ALA A 143 -20.50 11.42 5.67
C ALA A 143 -21.09 11.79 4.29
N GLY A 144 -21.76 10.83 3.63
CA GLY A 144 -22.72 11.14 2.57
C GLY A 144 -22.11 11.47 1.21
N ARG A 145 -22.58 10.74 0.19
CA ARG A 145 -22.34 10.94 -1.24
C ARG A 145 -22.50 12.41 -1.67
N ARG A 146 -21.43 13.20 -1.59
CA ARG A 146 -21.27 14.45 -2.34
C ARG A 146 -20.00 14.35 -3.15
N GLY A 147 -20.16 14.26 -4.46
CA GLY A 147 -19.10 14.22 -5.45
C GLY A 147 -18.23 15.47 -5.37
N ARG A 148 -17.25 15.46 -4.45
CA ARG A 148 -16.09 16.34 -4.58
C ARG A 148 -15.24 15.76 -5.70
N ARG A 149 -15.24 16.44 -6.85
CA ARG A 149 -14.09 16.37 -7.76
C ARG A 149 -12.91 16.94 -6.98
N ALA A 150 -12.18 16.09 -6.29
CA ALA A 150 -10.94 16.49 -5.66
C ALA A 150 -9.98 16.84 -6.82
N SER A 151 -9.66 18.13 -6.95
CA SER A 151 -8.79 18.64 -8.01
C SER A 151 -7.40 18.04 -7.82
N SER A 152 -6.70 17.67 -8.89
CA SER A 152 -5.42 16.97 -8.83
C SER A 152 -4.37 17.62 -7.89
N GLN A 153 -4.54 18.90 -7.52
CA GLN A 153 -3.70 19.64 -6.57
C GLN A 153 -3.92 19.26 -5.09
N SER A 154 -5.14 18.90 -4.65
CA SER A 154 -5.39 18.52 -3.25
C SER A 154 -4.74 17.18 -2.89
N TRP A 155 -4.65 16.28 -3.87
CA TRP A 155 -4.08 14.94 -3.75
C TRP A 155 -2.58 14.94 -3.53
N TRP A 156 -1.86 15.82 -4.24
CA TRP A 156 -0.41 15.94 -4.09
C TRP A 156 -0.01 16.45 -2.69
N ALA A 157 -0.82 17.34 -2.11
CA ALA A 157 -0.60 17.85 -0.76
C ALA A 157 -0.81 16.75 0.31
N GLY A 158 -1.86 15.94 0.20
CA GLY A 158 -2.14 14.84 1.13
C GLY A 158 -1.07 13.74 1.13
N ILE A 159 -0.61 13.32 -0.06
CA ILE A 159 0.41 12.27 -0.19
C ILE A 159 1.79 12.73 0.31
N THR A 160 2.16 14.00 0.09
CA THR A 160 3.42 14.55 0.62
C THR A 160 3.39 14.72 2.14
N GLU A 161 2.24 15.07 2.72
CA GLU A 161 2.06 15.19 4.18
C GLU A 161 2.07 13.82 4.89
N CYS A 162 1.41 12.80 4.33
CA CYS A 162 1.41 11.42 4.87
C CYS A 162 2.83 10.84 4.96
N ARG A 163 3.72 11.16 4.00
CA ARG A 163 5.13 10.76 4.08
C ARG A 163 5.90 11.57 5.13
N ARG A 164 5.62 12.86 5.31
CA ARG A 164 6.25 13.70 6.34
C ARG A 164 5.94 13.17 7.73
N THR A 165 4.70 12.80 8.00
CA THR A 165 4.28 12.21 9.28
C THR A 165 4.83 10.80 9.50
N THR A 166 4.88 9.95 8.46
CA THR A 166 5.47 8.59 8.53
C THR A 166 6.99 8.61 8.71
N VAL A 167 7.72 9.55 8.10
CA VAL A 167 9.17 9.71 8.33
C VAL A 167 9.44 10.29 9.72
N ARG A 168 8.59 11.21 10.19
CA ARG A 168 8.68 11.78 11.54
C ARG A 168 8.38 10.73 12.62
N SER A 169 7.40 9.84 12.41
CA SER A 169 7.10 8.74 13.32
C SER A 169 8.21 7.69 13.37
N ARG A 170 8.86 7.36 12.25
CA ARG A 170 10.05 6.47 12.24
C ARG A 170 11.25 7.09 12.98
N ARG A 171 11.43 8.41 12.94
CA ARG A 171 12.49 9.11 13.70
C ARG A 171 12.20 9.15 15.20
N SER A 172 10.95 9.32 15.62
CA SER A 172 10.58 9.25 17.04
C SER A 172 10.60 7.81 17.58
N SER A 173 10.17 6.81 16.80
CA SER A 173 10.28 5.39 17.21
C SER A 173 11.72 4.90 17.32
N SER A 174 12.67 5.51 16.59
CA SER A 174 14.12 5.24 16.72
C SER A 174 14.77 5.91 17.95
N MET A 175 14.13 6.92 18.55
CA MET A 175 14.62 7.56 19.78
C MET A 175 13.92 7.05 21.05
N SER A 176 12.72 6.47 20.91
CA SER A 176 11.94 5.94 22.05
C SER A 176 12.24 4.48 22.40
N SER A 177 13.12 3.77 21.69
CA SER A 177 13.51 2.39 22.07
C SER A 177 14.69 2.33 23.06
N CYS A 178 15.18 3.47 23.56
CA CYS A 178 16.32 3.51 24.50
C CYS A 178 15.99 4.06 25.90
N CYS A 179 14.78 4.60 26.14
CA CYS A 179 14.32 5.02 27.46
C CYS A 179 12.81 4.79 27.57
N GLY A 180 12.38 3.86 28.43
CA GLY A 180 10.96 3.71 28.75
C GLY A 180 10.48 2.28 28.99
N ARG A 181 11.14 1.53 29.87
CA ARG A 181 10.51 0.40 30.57
C ARG A 181 11.05 0.37 32.00
N GLN A 182 10.30 0.94 32.93
CA GLN A 182 10.17 0.55 34.34
C GLN A 182 9.48 1.69 35.09
N ALA A 183 8.16 1.58 35.23
CA ALA A 183 7.42 2.23 36.30
C ALA A 183 6.10 1.47 36.45
N GLU A 184 6.14 0.30 37.09
CA GLU A 184 4.97 -0.29 37.74
C GLU A 184 5.39 -1.40 38.71
N SER A 185 4.78 -1.36 39.90
CA SER A 185 4.86 -2.32 41.01
C SER A 185 6.14 -2.31 41.86
N ALA A 186 6.07 -1.54 42.95
CA ALA A 186 6.71 -1.88 44.21
C ALA A 186 6.00 -3.11 44.80
N ASP A 187 6.73 -4.18 45.11
CA ASP A 187 6.80 -4.84 46.42
C ASP A 187 7.53 -6.19 46.31
N CYS A 188 8.17 -6.61 47.41
CA CYS A 188 8.97 -7.82 47.65
C CYS A 188 10.40 -7.82 47.11
N GLY A 189 11.29 -7.27 47.94
CA GLY A 189 12.73 -7.52 47.91
C GLY A 189 13.10 -8.96 48.27
N GLY A 190 14.13 -9.47 47.61
CA GLY A 190 14.70 -10.78 47.89
C GLY A 190 15.94 -11.09 47.06
N ARG A 191 17.08 -10.48 47.43
CA ARG A 191 18.43 -11.08 47.34
C ARG A 191 19.02 -11.33 45.94
N CYS A 192 19.88 -10.42 45.47
CA CYS A 192 21.26 -10.79 45.07
C CYS A 192 22.18 -9.57 44.89
N LYS A 193 23.17 -9.46 45.77
CA LYS A 193 24.34 -8.57 45.62
C LYS A 193 25.37 -9.21 44.66
N ARG A 194 26.24 -8.33 44.12
CA ARG A 194 27.54 -8.57 43.43
C ARG A 194 27.41 -8.58 41.89
N ASN A 195 28.21 -7.89 41.09
CA ASN A 195 29.39 -7.05 41.32
C ASN A 195 29.59 -6.19 40.05
N CYS A 196 29.93 -4.91 40.20
CA CYS A 196 30.33 -4.02 39.11
C CYS A 196 31.80 -3.65 39.35
N SER A 197 32.71 -4.01 38.45
CA SER A 197 34.04 -3.41 38.39
C SER A 197 34.62 -3.43 36.97
N MET A 198 34.70 -2.22 36.40
CA MET A 198 35.82 -1.63 35.65
C MET A 198 36.74 -2.54 34.82
N ARG A 199 36.86 -2.21 33.52
CA ARG A 199 38.16 -1.85 32.93
C ARG A 199 38.02 -1.10 31.59
N ALA A 200 38.48 0.14 31.59
CA ALA A 200 38.89 0.88 30.39
C ALA A 200 40.38 0.63 30.15
N ARG A 201 40.79 0.37 28.90
CA ARG A 201 42.13 0.70 28.39
C ARG A 201 42.09 1.02 26.89
N SER A 202 42.74 2.13 26.60
CA SER A 202 43.13 2.76 25.33
C SER A 202 44.11 1.93 24.49
N GLY A 203 44.18 2.18 23.18
CA GLY A 203 45.33 1.80 22.36
C GLY A 203 45.11 1.89 20.85
N SER A 204 45.68 2.92 20.23
CA SER A 204 45.85 3.23 18.81
C SER A 204 46.58 2.16 17.97
N GLY A 205 46.34 2.09 16.65
CA GLY A 205 47.26 1.44 15.71
C GLY A 205 46.73 1.26 14.28
N CYS A 206 47.51 1.68 13.30
CA CYS A 206 47.21 1.85 11.88
C CYS A 206 47.09 0.58 11.00
N ALA A 207 46.27 0.72 9.94
CA ALA A 207 46.53 0.46 8.51
C ALA A 207 46.99 -0.92 7.95
N SER A 208 46.63 -1.09 6.67
CA SER A 208 46.88 -2.19 5.70
C SER A 208 45.94 -3.41 5.84
N GLY A 209 45.18 -3.86 4.84
CA GLY A 209 45.17 -3.62 3.40
C GLY A 209 45.51 -4.91 2.67
N TRP A 210 44.51 -5.75 2.34
CA TRP A 210 44.66 -6.89 1.42
C TRP A 210 43.39 -7.03 0.54
N ARG A 211 43.58 -6.74 -0.76
CA ARG A 211 42.88 -7.31 -1.94
C ARG A 211 43.17 -8.82 -1.98
N SER A 212 42.55 -9.72 -2.76
CA SER A 212 41.55 -9.77 -3.82
C SER A 212 41.22 -11.27 -3.98
N GLY A 213 40.09 -11.64 -4.57
CA GLY A 213 39.87 -13.00 -5.06
C GLY A 213 38.49 -13.15 -5.68
N LYS A 214 38.41 -12.91 -7.00
CA LYS A 214 37.33 -13.37 -7.88
C LYS A 214 37.80 -14.65 -8.56
N GLU A 215 36.88 -15.60 -8.71
CA GLU A 215 36.71 -16.41 -9.91
C GLU A 215 35.26 -16.20 -10.39
#